data_AF-A0AAN6KKQ0-F1
#
_entry.id   AF-A0AAN6KKQ0-F1
#
_cell.length_a   1.000
_cell.length_b   1.000
_cell.length_c   1.000
_cell.angle_alpha   90.00
_cell.angle_beta   90.00
_cell.angle_gamma   90.00
#
_symmetry.space_group_name_H-M   'P 1'
#
loop_
_entity.id
_entity.type
_entity.pdbx_description
1 polymer ?
#
loop_
_entity_poly.entity_id
_entity_poly.type
_entity_poly.pdbx_seq_one_letter_code
_entity_poly.pdbx_strand_id
1 'polypeptide(L)'
;MGGTLIVRRLNDDVRDNGQRRRRTEDDGMMYIFLVHRVWILLTLLFVDGAEDAIIRAELPALGTGRDDSTSQIIPRIIHQTYKNASIPPAWQEAQASCIALHPKSEGWEYKLWTDEMGLEFIQQEYSWFHDTYVNYPYSIERADAIRYFVLAHYGGVYIDLDDGCQRSLEPLLKYPAFVRRTIPTGISNDVMGAVPRHPFFVRVT
;
A
#
# COMPACT_ATOMS: atom_id res chain seq x y z
N MET A 1 41.12 66.95 51.85
CA MET A 1 40.61 65.64 52.28
C MET A 1 39.17 65.50 51.80
N GLY A 2 38.82 64.38 51.16
CA GLY A 2 37.44 63.93 50.98
C GLY A 2 36.78 64.21 49.63
N GLY A 3 37.23 63.56 48.55
CA GLY A 3 36.45 63.42 47.31
C GLY A 3 35.58 62.15 47.37
N THR A 4 34.27 62.30 47.18
CA THR A 4 33.31 61.17 47.19
C THR A 4 33.32 60.46 45.83
N LEU A 5 33.73 59.19 45.83
CA LEU A 5 33.72 58.30 44.67
C LEU A 5 32.31 57.69 44.50
N ILE A 6 31.65 57.96 43.37
CA ILE A 6 30.40 57.28 42.99
C ILE A 6 30.77 56.07 42.13
N VAL A 7 30.54 54.86 42.64
CA VAL A 7 30.70 53.60 41.87
C VAL A 7 29.32 53.13 41.41
N ARG A 8 29.07 53.16 40.11
CA ARG A 8 27.91 52.47 39.50
C ARG A 8 28.24 50.98 39.33
N ARG A 9 27.35 50.11 39.81
CA ARG A 9 27.35 48.68 39.50
C ARG A 9 26.83 48.52 38.06
N LEU A 10 27.68 48.07 37.13
CA LEU A 10 27.25 47.59 35.83
C LEU A 10 26.64 46.20 36.03
N ASN A 11 25.35 46.03 35.71
CA ASN A 11 24.72 44.71 35.68
C ASN A 11 25.26 43.93 34.48
N ASP A 12 25.71 42.70 34.74
CA ASP A 12 26.02 41.68 33.73
C ASP A 12 24.73 41.17 33.08
N ASP A 13 24.21 41.87 32.06
CA ASP A 13 22.96 41.50 31.37
C ASP A 13 23.18 41.13 29.89
N VAL A 14 24.30 40.44 29.59
CA VAL A 14 24.67 40.07 28.21
C VAL A 14 24.68 38.56 27.96
N ARG A 15 24.47 37.71 28.98
CA ARG A 15 24.54 36.24 28.83
C ARG A 15 23.19 35.50 28.65
N ASP A 16 22.05 36.14 28.93
CA ASP A 16 20.75 35.44 28.91
C ASP A 16 20.08 35.40 27.51
N ASN A 17 20.24 36.47 26.71
CA ASN A 17 19.57 36.57 25.40
C ASN A 17 20.05 35.51 24.38
N GLY A 18 21.32 35.10 24.43
CA GLY A 18 21.84 34.06 23.53
C GLY A 18 21.33 32.65 23.86
N GLN A 19 21.07 32.37 25.14
CA GLN A 19 20.63 31.06 25.61
C GLN A 19 19.11 30.91 25.49
N ARG A 20 18.37 32.01 25.72
CA ARG A 20 16.92 32.07 25.50
C ARG A 20 16.56 31.99 24.02
N ARG A 21 17.33 32.67 23.14
CA ARG A 21 17.14 32.63 21.68
C ARG A 21 17.44 31.25 21.09
N ARG A 22 18.53 30.59 21.51
CA ARG A 22 18.83 29.20 21.13
C ARG A 22 17.73 28.23 21.60
N ARG A 23 17.26 28.36 22.85
CA ARG A 23 16.17 27.53 23.37
C ARG A 23 14.87 27.72 22.57
N THR A 24 14.48 28.95 22.24
CA THR A 24 13.28 29.20 21.41
C THR A 24 13.43 28.72 19.96
N GLU A 25 14.64 28.76 19.40
CA GLU A 25 14.94 28.23 18.06
C GLU A 25 14.89 26.69 18.07
N ASP A 26 15.44 26.05 19.10
CA ASP A 26 15.38 24.60 19.32
C ASP A 26 13.95 24.11 19.57
N ASP A 27 13.18 24.84 20.39
CA ASP A 27 11.76 24.56 20.65
C ASP A 27 10.94 24.70 19.35
N GLY A 28 11.18 25.77 18.56
CA GLY A 28 10.53 26.01 17.27
C GLY A 28 10.82 24.90 16.25
N MET A 29 12.06 24.42 16.17
CA MET A 29 12.42 23.28 15.33
C MET A 29 11.77 21.98 15.80
N MET A 30 11.67 21.76 17.12
CA MET A 30 10.97 20.61 17.68
C MET A 30 9.47 20.64 17.34
N TYR A 31 8.81 21.79 17.44
CA TYR A 31 7.39 21.93 17.06
C TYR A 31 7.18 21.68 15.57
N ILE A 32 8.03 22.23 14.69
CA ILE A 32 7.95 21.97 13.25
C ILE A 32 8.16 20.48 12.95
N PHE A 33 9.15 19.86 13.59
CA PHE A 33 9.40 18.43 13.45
C PHE A 33 8.19 17.60 13.91
N LEU A 34 7.62 17.90 15.08
CA LEU A 34 6.44 17.20 15.60
C LEU A 34 5.23 17.38 14.69
N VAL A 35 4.94 18.61 14.26
CA VAL A 35 3.86 18.90 13.30
C VAL A 35 4.09 18.14 12.00
N HIS A 36 5.31 18.12 11.45
CA HIS A 36 5.63 17.37 10.24
C HIS A 36 5.44 15.86 10.43
N ARG A 37 5.80 15.31 11.60
CA ARG A 37 5.62 13.89 11.91
C ARG A 37 4.16 13.48 12.06
N VAL A 38 3.31 14.35 12.60
CA VAL A 38 1.87 14.08 12.73
C VAL A 38 1.06 14.56 11.53
N TRP A 39 1.64 15.34 10.62
CA TRP A 39 0.93 15.92 9.47
C TRP A 39 0.25 14.85 8.63
N ILE A 40 0.93 13.73 8.37
CA ILE A 40 0.35 12.60 7.62
C ILE A 40 -0.90 12.05 8.34
N LEU A 41 -0.83 11.87 9.65
CA LEU A 41 -1.98 11.40 10.44
C LEU A 41 -3.12 12.44 10.46
N LEU A 42 -2.79 13.72 10.49
CA LEU A 42 -3.78 14.80 10.39
C LEU A 42 -4.44 14.83 9.01
N THR A 43 -3.70 14.56 7.92
CA THR A 43 -4.29 14.48 6.57
C THR A 43 -5.30 13.34 6.45
N LEU A 44 -5.12 12.23 7.17
CA LEU A 44 -6.09 11.13 7.19
C LEU A 44 -7.47 11.52 7.76
N LEU A 45 -7.57 12.65 8.49
CA LEU A 45 -8.86 13.16 8.96
C LEU A 45 -9.71 13.79 7.83
N PHE A 46 -9.07 14.16 6.72
CA PHE A 46 -9.70 14.90 5.64
C PHE A 46 -9.59 14.19 4.28
N VAL A 47 -8.62 13.29 4.12
CA VAL A 47 -8.41 12.52 2.89
C VAL A 47 -9.01 11.13 3.08
N ASP A 48 -10.16 10.90 2.44
CA ASP A 48 -10.91 9.64 2.51
C ASP A 48 -10.81 8.80 1.22
N GLY A 49 -10.03 9.26 0.24
CA GLY A 49 -9.87 8.62 -1.07
C GLY A 49 -11.10 8.75 -1.98
N ALA A 50 -12.05 9.66 -1.70
CA ALA A 50 -13.23 9.85 -2.55
C ALA A 50 -12.91 10.45 -3.93
N GLU A 51 -11.89 11.30 -4.05
CA GLU A 51 -11.51 11.92 -5.33
C GLU A 51 -10.97 10.90 -6.35
N ASP A 52 -10.28 9.86 -5.87
CA ASP A 52 -9.71 8.79 -6.70
C ASP A 52 -10.63 7.57 -6.82
N ALA A 53 -11.85 7.64 -6.28
CA ALA A 53 -12.75 6.51 -6.23
C ALA A 53 -13.32 6.18 -7.62
N ILE A 54 -13.10 4.95 -8.08
CA ILE A 54 -13.80 4.40 -9.25
C ILE A 54 -15.29 4.26 -8.90
N ILE A 55 -16.12 5.17 -9.39
CA ILE A 55 -17.55 5.19 -9.09
C ILE A 55 -18.31 4.17 -9.94
N ARG A 56 -19.44 3.68 -9.40
CA ARG A 56 -20.30 2.70 -10.10
C ARG A 56 -20.76 3.15 -11.49
N ALA A 57 -20.93 4.45 -11.72
CA ALA A 57 -21.32 5.00 -13.00
C ALA A 57 -20.25 4.87 -14.10
N GLU A 58 -18.97 4.70 -13.73
CA GLU A 58 -17.87 4.45 -14.67
C GLU A 58 -17.73 2.98 -15.06
N LEU A 59 -18.44 2.10 -14.36
CA LEU A 59 -18.42 0.68 -14.58
C LEU A 59 -19.64 0.25 -15.40
N PRO A 60 -19.45 -0.68 -16.34
CA PRO A 60 -20.55 -1.23 -17.11
C PRO A 60 -21.56 -1.92 -16.18
N ALA A 61 -22.81 -1.94 -16.60
CA ALA A 61 -23.89 -2.60 -15.87
C ALA A 61 -23.63 -4.12 -15.77
N LEU A 62 -24.26 -4.77 -14.79
CA LEU A 62 -24.17 -6.22 -14.67
C LEU A 62 -24.73 -6.89 -15.94
N GLY A 63 -23.97 -7.82 -16.52
CA GLY A 63 -24.38 -8.58 -17.70
C GLY A 63 -24.23 -7.86 -19.04
N THR A 64 -23.73 -6.62 -19.08
CA THR A 64 -23.31 -6.02 -20.35
C THR A 64 -21.97 -6.64 -20.76
N GLY A 65 -21.88 -7.09 -22.00
CA GLY A 65 -20.67 -7.71 -22.56
C GLY A 65 -19.45 -6.80 -22.51
N ARG A 66 -18.31 -7.34 -22.92
CA ARG A 66 -17.01 -6.66 -22.94
C ARG A 66 -17.09 -5.36 -23.76
N ASP A 67 -16.67 -4.26 -23.13
CA ASP A 67 -16.48 -2.97 -23.81
C ASP A 67 -15.05 -2.92 -24.39
N ASP A 68 -14.91 -3.36 -25.64
CA ASP A 68 -13.64 -3.38 -26.38
C ASP A 68 -13.13 -1.97 -26.74
N SER A 69 -13.85 -0.90 -26.41
CA SER A 69 -13.44 0.46 -26.76
C SER A 69 -12.31 1.02 -25.88
N THR A 70 -12.05 0.41 -24.72
CA THR A 70 -11.01 0.88 -23.78
C THR A 70 -9.81 -0.06 -23.75
N SER A 71 -8.61 0.51 -23.89
CA SER A 71 -7.36 -0.26 -23.78
C SER A 71 -7.18 -0.76 -22.36
N GLN A 72 -7.28 -2.07 -22.17
CA GLN A 72 -6.96 -2.72 -20.91
C GLN A 72 -5.44 -2.84 -20.76
N ILE A 73 -4.93 -2.31 -19.65
CA ILE A 73 -3.49 -2.18 -19.38
C ILE A 73 -3.01 -3.06 -18.24
N ILE A 74 -3.88 -3.42 -17.28
CA ILE A 74 -3.56 -4.43 -16.26
C ILE A 74 -3.52 -5.81 -16.94
N PRO A 75 -2.45 -6.59 -16.77
CA PRO A 75 -2.38 -7.96 -17.28
C PRO A 75 -3.51 -8.85 -16.77
N ARG A 76 -4.01 -9.76 -17.61
CA ARG A 76 -5.03 -10.74 -17.24
C ARG A 76 -4.44 -11.90 -16.44
N ILE A 77 -3.99 -11.61 -15.22
CA ILE A 77 -3.42 -12.62 -14.31
C ILE A 77 -4.14 -12.48 -12.98
N ILE A 78 -4.73 -13.58 -12.49
CA ILE A 78 -5.22 -13.67 -11.12
C ILE A 78 -4.15 -14.32 -10.26
N HIS A 79 -3.78 -13.64 -9.18
CA HIS A 79 -2.87 -14.10 -8.15
C HIS A 79 -3.67 -14.40 -6.88
N GLN A 80 -3.53 -15.60 -6.35
CA GLN A 80 -3.99 -15.94 -5.00
C GLN A 80 -2.87 -16.64 -4.26
N THR A 81 -2.86 -16.56 -2.94
CA THR A 81 -1.82 -17.19 -2.10
C THR A 81 -2.43 -18.25 -1.21
N TYR A 82 -1.76 -19.39 -1.08
CA TYR A 82 -2.05 -20.34 -0.04
C TYR A 82 -0.80 -21.10 0.38
N LYS A 83 -0.80 -21.73 1.56
CA LYS A 83 0.37 -22.48 2.02
C LYS A 83 0.83 -23.55 1.03
N ASN A 84 -0.11 -24.19 0.32
CA ASN A 84 0.15 -25.26 -0.65
C ASN A 84 -1.02 -25.39 -1.64
N ALA A 85 -1.02 -26.42 -2.49
CA ALA A 85 -2.07 -26.65 -3.48
C ALA A 85 -3.38 -27.25 -2.90
N SER A 86 -3.40 -27.68 -1.65
CA SER A 86 -4.54 -28.37 -1.02
C SER A 86 -5.47 -27.39 -0.31
N ILE A 87 -6.26 -26.66 -1.10
CA ILE A 87 -7.16 -25.61 -0.60
C ILE A 87 -8.33 -26.20 0.21
N PRO A 88 -8.62 -25.68 1.43
CA PRO A 88 -9.76 -26.09 2.23
C PRO A 88 -11.11 -25.96 1.51
N PRO A 89 -12.06 -26.88 1.72
CA PRO A 89 -13.38 -26.83 1.09
C PRO A 89 -14.11 -25.49 1.25
N ALA A 90 -13.92 -24.81 2.38
CA ALA A 90 -14.54 -23.51 2.67
C ALA A 90 -14.15 -22.39 1.69
N TRP A 91 -13.03 -22.51 0.97
CA TRP A 91 -12.54 -21.48 0.04
C TRP A 91 -12.54 -21.93 -1.42
N GLN A 92 -12.88 -23.19 -1.70
CA GLN A 92 -12.92 -23.71 -3.06
C GLN A 92 -14.01 -23.04 -3.90
N GLU A 93 -15.16 -22.72 -3.30
CA GLU A 93 -16.25 -22.02 -4.02
C GLU A 93 -15.83 -20.60 -4.41
N ALA A 94 -15.22 -19.85 -3.49
CA ALA A 94 -14.69 -18.52 -3.74
C ALA A 94 -13.64 -18.54 -4.86
N GLN A 95 -12.63 -19.40 -4.74
CA GLN A 95 -11.62 -19.61 -5.78
C GLN A 95 -12.25 -19.96 -7.15
N ALA A 96 -13.13 -20.96 -7.16
CA ALA A 96 -13.75 -21.45 -8.40
C ALA A 96 -14.58 -20.37 -9.09
N SER A 97 -15.28 -19.52 -8.33
CA SER A 97 -16.05 -18.40 -8.89
C SER A 97 -15.16 -17.41 -9.65
N CYS A 98 -13.96 -17.12 -9.15
CA CYS A 98 -13.00 -16.27 -9.84
C CYS A 98 -12.40 -16.93 -11.07
N ILE A 99 -12.02 -18.20 -11.01
CA ILE A 99 -11.49 -18.93 -12.17
C ILE A 99 -12.55 -19.06 -13.28
N ALA A 100 -13.80 -19.34 -12.92
CA ALA A 100 -14.90 -19.52 -13.86
C ALA A 100 -15.23 -18.24 -14.65
N LEU A 101 -15.15 -17.08 -14.00
CA LEU A 101 -15.39 -15.77 -14.63
C LEU A 101 -14.19 -15.23 -15.43
N HIS A 102 -13.03 -15.87 -15.31
CA HIS A 102 -11.77 -15.44 -15.93
C HIS A 102 -11.06 -16.63 -16.59
N PRO A 103 -11.68 -17.23 -17.63
CA PRO A 103 -11.18 -18.45 -18.22
C PRO A 103 -9.96 -18.20 -19.12
N LYS A 104 -9.09 -19.21 -19.24
CA LYS A 104 -7.92 -19.18 -20.13
C LYS A 104 -8.27 -18.93 -21.60
N SER A 105 -9.47 -19.33 -22.05
CA SER A 105 -9.97 -19.06 -23.40
C SER A 105 -10.13 -17.56 -23.69
N GLU A 106 -10.25 -16.72 -22.66
CA GLU A 106 -10.31 -15.26 -22.76
C GLU A 106 -8.95 -14.60 -22.49
N GLY A 107 -7.89 -15.40 -22.41
CA GLY A 107 -6.52 -14.93 -22.20
C GLY A 107 -6.15 -14.67 -20.74
N TRP A 108 -6.94 -15.18 -19.79
CA TRP A 108 -6.61 -15.11 -18.36
C TRP A 108 -5.64 -16.22 -17.93
N GLU A 109 -4.69 -15.85 -17.08
CA GLU A 109 -3.84 -16.75 -16.34
C GLU A 109 -4.26 -16.79 -14.86
N TYR A 110 -4.21 -17.97 -14.26
CA TYR A 110 -4.43 -18.16 -12.83
C TYR A 110 -3.15 -18.68 -12.17
N LYS A 111 -2.68 -17.99 -11.12
CA LYS A 111 -1.50 -18.38 -10.33
C LYS A 111 -1.88 -18.50 -8.86
N LEU A 112 -1.83 -19.74 -8.35
CA LEU A 112 -1.85 -20.01 -6.92
C LEU A 112 -0.40 -20.05 -6.40
N TRP A 113 -0.01 -19.04 -5.65
CA TRP A 113 1.30 -18.93 -5.03
C TRP A 113 1.34 -19.76 -3.74
N THR A 114 2.12 -20.84 -3.77
CA THR A 114 2.43 -21.63 -2.57
C THR A 114 3.52 -20.97 -1.74
N ASP A 115 3.69 -21.40 -0.47
CA ASP A 115 4.80 -20.92 0.37
C ASP A 115 6.16 -21.18 -0.30
N GLU A 116 6.31 -22.34 -0.94
CA GLU A 116 7.51 -22.74 -1.71
C GLU A 116 7.72 -21.82 -2.92
N MET A 117 6.70 -21.63 -3.76
CA MET A 117 6.79 -20.75 -4.93
C MET A 117 7.10 -19.30 -4.54
N GLY A 118 6.49 -18.82 -3.45
CA GLY A 118 6.73 -17.47 -2.95
C GLY A 118 8.19 -17.29 -2.47
N LEU A 119 8.73 -18.29 -1.76
CA LEU A 119 10.12 -18.28 -1.35
C LEU A 119 11.09 -18.28 -2.55
N GLU A 120 10.87 -19.20 -3.51
CA GLU A 120 11.69 -19.28 -4.72
C GLU A 120 11.67 -17.96 -5.50
N PHE A 121 10.48 -17.36 -5.65
CA PHE A 121 10.33 -16.08 -6.34
C PHE A 121 11.06 -14.94 -5.65
N ILE A 122 10.95 -14.81 -4.32
CA ILE A 122 11.70 -13.78 -3.58
C ILE A 122 13.21 -14.04 -3.69
N GLN A 123 13.65 -15.29 -3.58
CA GLN A 123 15.07 -15.62 -3.71
C GLN A 123 15.64 -15.25 -5.08
N GLN A 124 14.88 -15.47 -6.14
CA GLN A 124 15.32 -15.25 -7.53
C GLN A 124 15.22 -13.78 -7.94
N GLU A 125 14.10 -13.12 -7.66
CA GLU A 125 13.78 -11.79 -8.20
C GLU A 125 14.06 -10.65 -7.20
N TYR A 126 14.09 -10.95 -5.90
CA TYR A 126 14.19 -9.97 -4.81
C TYR A 126 15.14 -10.46 -3.72
N SER A 127 16.32 -10.94 -4.12
CA SER A 127 17.30 -11.56 -3.21
C SER A 127 17.69 -10.68 -2.00
N TRP A 128 17.60 -9.36 -2.14
CA TRP A 128 17.82 -8.40 -1.06
C TRP A 128 16.76 -8.48 0.07
N PHE A 129 15.56 -8.98 -0.22
CA PHE A 129 14.45 -9.15 0.73
C PHE A 129 14.34 -10.57 1.28
N HIS A 130 15.10 -11.52 0.73
CA HIS A 130 15.04 -12.93 1.10
C HIS A 130 15.18 -13.15 2.61
N ASP A 131 16.18 -12.55 3.24
CA ASP A 131 16.43 -12.72 4.66
C ASP A 131 15.29 -12.18 5.53
N THR A 132 14.65 -11.08 5.12
CA THR A 132 13.45 -10.58 5.80
C THR A 132 12.29 -11.56 5.64
N TYR A 133 12.07 -12.04 4.42
CA TYR A 133 10.95 -12.92 4.08
C TYR A 133 10.99 -14.26 4.83
N VAL A 134 12.16 -14.90 4.95
CA VAL A 134 12.31 -16.17 5.66
C VAL A 134 12.24 -16.04 7.18
N ASN A 135 12.55 -14.86 7.72
CA ASN A 135 12.54 -14.59 9.16
C ASN A 135 11.18 -14.11 9.68
N TYR A 136 10.16 -13.97 8.83
CA TYR A 136 8.80 -13.71 9.30
C TYR A 136 8.30 -14.87 10.19
N PRO A 137 7.94 -14.61 11.46
CA PRO A 137 7.49 -15.66 12.38
C PRO A 137 6.18 -16.32 11.92
N TYR A 138 5.33 -15.61 11.18
CA TYR A 138 4.02 -16.11 10.79
C TYR A 138 3.89 -16.27 9.28
N SER A 139 3.22 -17.34 8.83
CA SER A 139 2.98 -17.56 7.39
C SER A 139 2.12 -16.47 6.76
N ILE A 140 1.22 -15.87 7.53
CA ILE A 140 0.39 -14.77 7.05
C ILE A 140 1.21 -13.53 6.69
N GLU A 141 2.32 -13.25 7.39
CA GLU A 141 3.19 -12.11 7.06
C GLU A 141 3.88 -12.30 5.70
N ARG A 142 4.25 -13.55 5.36
CA ARG A 142 4.78 -13.89 4.04
C ARG A 142 3.72 -13.72 2.95
N ALA A 143 2.48 -14.16 3.21
CA ALA A 143 1.36 -13.95 2.28
C ALA A 143 1.03 -12.45 2.11
N ASP A 144 1.14 -11.66 3.18
CA ASP A 144 0.96 -10.21 3.16
C ASP A 144 2.08 -9.49 2.41
N ALA A 145 3.31 -10.00 2.46
CA ALA A 145 4.42 -9.45 1.69
C ALA A 145 4.30 -9.81 0.20
N ILE A 146 4.15 -11.11 -0.12
CA ILE A 146 4.26 -11.64 -1.49
C ILE A 146 3.24 -10.99 -2.44
N ARG A 147 2.04 -10.63 -1.96
CA ARG A 147 0.99 -9.99 -2.78
C ARG A 147 1.45 -8.67 -3.41
N TYR A 148 2.32 -7.90 -2.74
CA TYR A 148 2.88 -6.67 -3.30
C TYR A 148 3.99 -6.97 -4.30
N PHE A 149 4.88 -7.93 -4.01
CA PHE A 149 5.97 -8.30 -4.91
C PHE A 149 5.45 -8.88 -6.23
N VAL A 150 4.42 -9.72 -6.19
CA VAL A 150 3.84 -10.30 -7.43
C VAL A 150 3.17 -9.23 -8.28
N LEU A 151 2.46 -8.27 -7.68
CA LEU A 151 1.86 -7.15 -8.40
C LEU A 151 2.90 -6.17 -8.95
N ALA A 152 3.96 -5.88 -8.18
CA ALA A 152 5.05 -5.04 -8.65
C ALA A 152 5.80 -5.69 -9.84
N HIS A 153 5.99 -7.01 -9.81
CA HIS A 153 6.73 -7.75 -10.83
C HIS A 153 5.89 -8.02 -12.08
N TYR A 154 4.76 -8.71 -11.91
CA TYR A 154 3.93 -9.21 -13.00
C TYR A 154 2.76 -8.30 -13.36
N GLY A 155 2.41 -7.33 -12.50
CA GLY A 155 1.10 -6.70 -12.54
C GLY A 155 -0.01 -7.70 -12.22
N GLY A 156 -1.19 -7.49 -12.78
CA GLY A 156 -2.33 -8.41 -12.64
C GLY A 156 -3.28 -7.98 -11.54
N VAL A 157 -4.04 -8.95 -11.04
CA VAL A 157 -5.01 -8.78 -9.95
C VAL A 157 -4.72 -9.81 -8.87
N TYR A 158 -4.48 -9.33 -7.65
CA TYR A 158 -4.42 -10.15 -6.45
C TYR A 158 -5.80 -10.17 -5.78
N ILE A 159 -6.23 -11.35 -5.33
CA ILE A 159 -7.47 -11.58 -4.60
C ILE A 159 -7.19 -12.58 -3.47
N ASP A 160 -7.59 -12.26 -2.24
CA ASP A 160 -7.56 -13.22 -1.14
C ASP A 160 -8.35 -14.49 -1.52
N LEU A 161 -7.96 -15.63 -0.95
CA LEU A 161 -8.49 -16.92 -1.39
C LEU A 161 -9.95 -17.16 -0.99
N ASP A 162 -10.40 -16.49 0.07
CA ASP A 162 -11.78 -16.50 0.58
C ASP A 162 -12.68 -15.43 -0.08
N ASP A 163 -12.13 -14.60 -0.96
CA ASP A 163 -12.88 -13.61 -1.73
C ASP A 163 -13.33 -14.17 -3.09
N GLY A 164 -14.65 -14.35 -3.24
CA GLY A 164 -15.27 -14.84 -4.47
C GLY A 164 -15.60 -13.75 -5.48
N CYS A 165 -15.55 -14.08 -6.77
CA CYS A 165 -15.91 -13.19 -7.86
C CYS A 165 -17.38 -13.35 -8.23
N GLN A 166 -18.13 -12.24 -8.18
CA GLN A 166 -19.53 -12.17 -8.60
C GLN A 166 -19.68 -11.58 -10.02
N ARG A 167 -18.62 -10.95 -10.53
CA ARG A 167 -18.58 -10.29 -11.83
C ARG A 167 -17.16 -10.33 -12.39
N SER A 168 -17.04 -10.24 -13.71
CA SER A 168 -15.76 -10.07 -14.38
C SER A 168 -15.02 -8.80 -13.89
N LEU A 169 -13.70 -8.93 -13.76
CA LEU A 169 -12.74 -7.89 -13.40
C LEU A 169 -12.31 -7.06 -14.62
N GLU A 170 -12.66 -7.48 -15.84
CA GLU A 170 -12.33 -6.80 -17.11
C GLU A 170 -12.56 -5.27 -17.08
N PRO A 171 -13.64 -4.74 -16.47
CA PRO A 171 -13.84 -3.29 -16.42
C PRO A 171 -12.81 -2.53 -15.58
N LEU A 172 -12.11 -3.20 -14.67
CA LEU A 172 -11.09 -2.60 -13.82
C LEU A 172 -9.72 -2.57 -14.51
N LEU A 173 -9.51 -3.35 -15.58
CA LEU A 173 -8.20 -3.47 -16.22
C LEU A 173 -7.76 -2.23 -17.00
N LYS A 174 -8.66 -1.27 -17.22
CA LYS A 174 -8.36 0.02 -17.86
C LYS A 174 -7.62 1.01 -16.94
N TYR A 175 -7.66 0.79 -15.63
CA TYR A 175 -7.00 1.66 -14.66
C TYR A 175 -5.55 1.21 -14.45
N PRO A 176 -4.59 2.11 -14.16
CA PRO A 176 -3.19 1.74 -13.96
C PRO A 176 -2.98 0.95 -12.66
N ALA A 177 -3.84 1.19 -11.65
CA ALA A 177 -3.95 0.40 -10.45
C ALA A 177 -5.33 0.60 -9.80
N PHE A 178 -5.74 -0.34 -8.96
CA PHE A 178 -6.89 -0.21 -8.08
C PHE A 178 -6.67 -0.98 -6.77
N VAL A 179 -7.33 -0.56 -5.71
CA VAL A 179 -7.37 -1.22 -4.40
C VAL A 179 -8.77 -1.07 -3.82
N ARG A 180 -9.17 -1.96 -2.91
CA ARG A 180 -10.48 -1.88 -2.24
C ARG A 180 -10.47 -0.72 -1.24
N ARG A 181 -11.42 0.21 -1.35
CA ARG A 181 -11.64 1.27 -0.32
C ARG A 181 -12.26 0.67 0.94
N THR A 182 -11.82 1.13 2.11
CA THR A 182 -12.45 0.84 3.41
C THR A 182 -13.14 2.08 3.97
N ILE A 183 -14.18 1.86 4.79
CA ILE A 183 -14.98 2.91 5.42
C ILE A 183 -14.63 2.92 6.92
N PRO A 184 -14.42 4.10 7.55
CA PRO A 184 -14.60 5.45 7.02
C PRO A 184 -13.40 6.00 6.22
N THR A 185 -12.19 5.49 6.42
CA THR A 185 -10.98 5.90 5.69
C THR A 185 -10.06 4.70 5.47
N GLY A 186 -9.30 4.73 4.36
CA GLY A 186 -8.27 3.74 4.07
C GLY A 186 -8.58 2.81 2.90
N ILE A 187 -7.71 1.83 2.75
CA ILE A 187 -7.76 0.80 1.71
C ILE A 187 -7.52 -0.58 2.35
N SER A 188 -8.06 -1.63 1.74
CA SER A 188 -7.78 -3.02 2.04
C SER A 188 -6.86 -3.61 0.97
N ASN A 189 -6.11 -4.64 1.35
CA ASN A 189 -5.17 -5.37 0.49
C ASN A 189 -5.69 -6.75 0.08
N ASP A 190 -6.95 -7.06 0.39
CA ASP A 190 -7.65 -8.29 0.01
C ASP A 190 -7.90 -8.38 -1.50
N VAL A 191 -8.16 -7.26 -2.17
CA VAL A 191 -8.29 -7.17 -3.64
C VAL A 191 -7.58 -5.94 -4.17
N MET A 192 -6.59 -6.18 -5.03
CA MET A 192 -5.73 -5.15 -5.61
C MET A 192 -5.39 -5.49 -7.05
N GLY A 193 -5.23 -4.50 -7.92
CA GLY A 193 -4.74 -4.70 -9.26
C GLY A 193 -3.79 -3.61 -9.70
N ALA A 194 -2.85 -3.94 -10.59
CA ALA A 194 -1.84 -3.02 -11.06
C ALA A 194 -1.25 -3.41 -12.40
N VAL A 195 -0.75 -2.41 -13.13
CA VAL A 195 0.25 -2.63 -14.17
C VAL A 195 1.59 -3.04 -13.55
N PRO A 196 2.44 -3.81 -14.27
CA PRO A 196 3.79 -4.11 -13.81
C PRO A 196 4.56 -2.82 -13.50
N ARG A 197 5.34 -2.83 -12.41
CA ARG A 197 6.15 -1.69 -11.93
C ARG A 197 5.35 -0.41 -11.67
N HIS A 198 4.08 -0.52 -11.31
CA HIS A 198 3.30 0.65 -10.89
C HIS A 198 3.98 1.35 -9.70
N PRO A 199 4.14 2.69 -9.70
CA PRO A 199 4.94 3.41 -8.70
C PRO A 199 4.53 3.18 -7.24
N PHE A 200 3.24 2.97 -6.98
CA PHE A 200 2.75 2.62 -5.64
C PHE A 200 3.31 1.26 -5.18
N PHE A 201 3.18 0.21 -6.01
CA PHE A 201 3.59 -1.14 -5.65
C PHE A 201 5.11 -1.26 -5.53
N VAL A 202 5.87 -0.56 -6.38
CA VAL A 202 7.35 -0.48 -6.27
C VAL A 202 7.81 0.23 -4.99
N ARG A 203 7.01 1.16 -4.44
CA ARG A 203 7.36 1.89 -3.22
C ARG A 203 7.11 1.08 -1.95
N VAL A 204 6.12 0.19 -1.98
CA VAL A 204 5.70 -0.61 -0.81
C VAL A 204 6.33 -2.01 -0.78
N THR A 205 7.02 -2.41 -1.84
CA THR A 205 7.94 -3.56 -1.89
C THR A 205 9.35 -3.10 -1.57
#